data_AF-A0A117M1R6-F1
#
_entry.id   AF-A0A117M1R6-F1
#
_cell.length_a   1.000
_cell.length_b   1.000
_cell.length_c   1.000
_cell.angle_alpha   90.00
_cell.angle_beta   90.00
_cell.angle_gamma   90.00
#
_symmetry.space_group_name_H-M   'P 1'
#
loop_
_entity.id
_entity.type
_entity.pdbx_description
1 polymer ?
#
loop_
_entity_poly.entity_id
_entity_poly.type
_entity_poly.pdbx_seq_one_letter_code
_entity_poly.pdbx_strand_id
1 'polypeptide(L)'
;MVEQTERTNPVLSKPSQGGELSDGLPPEESPRLQETSPVTAKEYILSSIWELLVASNRKIAPEIVFQMLKEKLRIIVAIDQGTSTTKMHSMQADGTFSDYPWRRAKSEIVTIDERQARIMTPEQLRENIEWIQEMIKVISTEPESGLVFPVVVLLTSYQHSLAVQVVSEEEEISSFALLCDPTLNPVLSDQMIDELRERGLSEPVVELLTTGKRSWLTKLVTFFRHNDDFRSSLDIPQEAEFYFSTVPGYIASVLSGGELGIIPDSESALPGCSEEDLHILCEYFGFSQDCVTIDKEQDCNGLQVEMIGDLQAELLAIQDFLERRGKSETIVVSTDSVGKIFVTGLNGKPTLSMGGFKQKENIDAYYSTTRYGAGGTCMFLKPVLIAASDCLELDVNEGTNFYNLVDRLCNGWLKELKQENPLPSTDFYFAPMENGDYLLLDTEGNKHELMQLVDSLVQAADKEKLEALLMAIINGSAFSFREMIQAIHEAKNADSGSNGSFPNEVAFYGGLLPHSNEGRGLLGWIIASLPHGTSILQLPFDTAVQAALYNSSINEVAKNDGVYLIKPIPRKPGRLSDMYQVWKEYQKSLIEEGMLVQTTTGGVTFPKSS
;
A
#
# COMPACT_ATOMS: atom_id res chain seq x y z
N MET A 1 43.55 -41.32 35.11
CA MET A 1 44.03 -40.14 34.36
C MET A 1 42.97 -39.06 34.58
N VAL A 2 43.17 -38.06 35.44
CA VAL A 2 44.27 -37.07 35.51
C VAL A 2 44.25 -36.20 34.26
N GLU A 3 44.06 -34.87 34.28
CA GLU A 3 43.64 -33.85 35.28
C GLU A 3 43.08 -32.65 34.45
N GLN A 4 42.44 -31.55 34.90
CA GLN A 4 42.12 -30.89 36.18
C GLN A 4 40.83 -30.04 35.93
N THR A 5 39.86 -29.85 36.83
CA THR A 5 39.62 -28.66 37.69
C THR A 5 40.23 -27.32 37.21
N GLU A 6 39.54 -26.18 37.27
CA GLU A 6 39.14 -25.48 38.51
C GLU A 6 37.84 -24.66 38.43
N ARG A 7 37.37 -24.24 39.61
CA ARG A 7 36.23 -23.33 39.82
C ARG A 7 36.72 -21.90 40.01
N THR A 8 35.95 -20.90 39.57
CA THR A 8 35.78 -19.64 40.34
C THR A 8 34.43 -18.97 40.05
N ASN A 9 33.79 -18.55 41.14
CA ASN A 9 32.76 -17.52 41.28
C ASN A 9 33.11 -16.82 42.62
N PRO A 10 32.64 -15.59 42.92
CA PRO A 10 32.10 -14.52 42.07
C PRO A 10 32.88 -13.20 42.27
N VAL A 11 32.48 -12.07 41.65
CA VAL A 11 32.51 -10.71 42.27
C VAL A 11 31.52 -9.79 41.54
N LEU A 12 30.72 -9.03 42.30
CA LEU A 12 29.93 -7.89 41.85
C LEU A 12 30.78 -6.61 41.84
N SER A 13 30.84 -5.89 40.72
CA SER A 13 31.22 -4.47 40.71
C SER A 13 30.66 -3.72 39.49
N LYS A 14 29.57 -2.95 39.71
CA LYS A 14 29.26 -1.73 38.95
C LYS A 14 30.06 -0.55 39.57
N PRO A 15 30.17 0.62 38.92
CA PRO A 15 30.18 0.91 37.49
C PRO A 15 31.42 1.74 37.07
N SER A 16 31.70 1.85 35.77
CA SER A 16 32.55 2.93 35.23
C SER A 16 31.91 3.54 33.98
N GLN A 17 31.76 4.86 33.99
CA GLN A 17 31.27 5.66 32.87
C GLN A 17 32.31 5.75 31.74
N GLY A 18 31.87 6.17 30.56
CA GLY A 18 32.75 6.71 29.51
C GLY A 18 33.21 5.67 28.49
N GLY A 19 32.39 5.45 27.47
CA GLY A 19 32.73 4.75 26.24
C GLY A 19 31.84 5.30 25.13
N GLU A 20 32.46 5.80 24.06
CA GLU A 20 31.80 6.60 23.03
C GLU A 20 30.71 5.82 22.28
N LEU A 21 29.65 6.53 21.88
CA LEU A 21 28.66 6.06 20.93
C LEU A 21 29.36 5.82 19.59
N SER A 22 29.64 4.56 19.25
CA SER A 22 30.01 4.18 17.88
C SER A 22 28.73 4.11 17.05
N ASP A 23 28.65 4.91 15.99
CA ASP A 23 27.53 4.91 15.05
C ASP A 23 27.22 3.49 14.54
N GLY A 24 26.06 2.97 14.96
CA GLY A 24 25.55 1.70 14.48
C GLY A 24 25.06 1.84 13.05
N LEU A 25 25.84 1.34 12.09
CA LEU A 25 25.39 1.20 10.71
C LEU A 25 24.07 0.38 10.66
N PRO A 26 23.04 0.83 9.92
CA PRO A 26 21.84 0.03 9.71
C PRO A 26 22.17 -1.26 8.93
N PRO A 27 21.37 -2.33 9.08
CA PRO A 27 21.67 -3.64 8.50
C PRO A 27 21.73 -3.61 6.95
N GLU A 28 22.58 -4.47 6.41
CA GLU A 28 22.93 -4.55 4.98
C GLU A 28 21.74 -4.91 4.06
N GLU A 29 21.96 -4.62 2.77
CA GLU A 29 21.08 -4.81 1.63
C GLU A 29 20.45 -6.23 1.54
N SER A 30 19.24 -6.30 0.95
CA SER A 30 18.61 -7.58 0.61
C SER A 30 19.47 -8.38 -0.39
N PRO A 31 19.52 -9.72 -0.34
CA PRO A 31 20.43 -10.50 -1.16
C PRO A 31 20.17 -10.33 -2.65
N ARG A 32 21.23 -10.08 -3.43
CA ARG A 32 21.16 -10.00 -4.90
C ARG A 32 20.56 -11.28 -5.48
N LEU A 33 19.51 -11.13 -6.29
CA LEU A 33 18.92 -12.23 -7.05
C LEU A 33 19.87 -12.67 -8.19
N GLN A 34 19.79 -13.95 -8.56
CA GLN A 34 20.69 -14.57 -9.52
C GLN A 34 20.51 -14.03 -10.93
N GLU A 35 21.61 -13.64 -11.57
CA GLU A 35 21.66 -13.28 -12.98
C GLU A 35 21.24 -14.47 -13.87
N THR A 36 20.06 -14.41 -14.47
CA THR A 36 19.80 -15.15 -15.71
C THR A 36 20.55 -14.43 -16.83
N SER A 37 21.62 -15.04 -17.33
CA SER A 37 22.48 -14.47 -18.39
C SER A 37 21.65 -13.87 -19.53
N PRO A 38 21.61 -12.53 -19.68
CA PRO A 38 20.79 -11.91 -20.70
C PRO A 38 21.44 -12.07 -22.07
N VAL A 39 20.62 -12.05 -23.12
CA VAL A 39 21.09 -11.59 -24.44
C VAL A 39 21.55 -10.15 -24.22
N THR A 40 22.79 -9.81 -24.59
CA THR A 40 23.31 -8.48 -24.27
C THR A 40 22.44 -7.41 -24.93
N ALA A 41 22.22 -6.26 -24.27
CA ALA A 41 21.37 -5.21 -24.84
C ALA A 41 21.85 -4.81 -26.25
N LYS A 42 23.16 -4.87 -26.48
CA LYS A 42 23.83 -4.74 -27.79
C LYS A 42 23.33 -5.73 -28.85
N GLU A 43 23.17 -7.02 -28.51
CA GLU A 43 22.63 -8.04 -29.41
C GLU A 43 21.14 -7.81 -29.68
N TYR A 44 20.35 -7.36 -28.69
CA TYR A 44 18.94 -7.01 -28.88
C TYR A 44 18.73 -5.74 -29.74
N ILE A 45 19.59 -4.73 -29.56
CA ILE A 45 19.64 -3.54 -30.42
C ILE A 45 20.00 -3.95 -31.87
N LEU A 46 21.05 -4.75 -32.04
CA LEU A 46 21.52 -5.18 -33.35
C LEU A 46 20.50 -6.08 -34.06
N SER A 47 19.82 -6.99 -33.36
CA SER A 47 18.74 -7.79 -33.94
C SER A 47 17.53 -6.93 -34.30
N SER A 48 17.11 -5.99 -33.44
CA SER A 48 16.01 -5.06 -33.72
C SER A 48 16.28 -4.17 -34.93
N ILE A 49 17.51 -3.63 -35.06
CA ILE A 49 17.95 -2.87 -36.24
C ILE A 49 17.97 -3.78 -37.47
N TRP A 50 18.48 -5.01 -37.35
CA TRP A 50 18.57 -5.96 -38.45
C TRP A 50 17.19 -6.40 -38.97
N GLU A 51 16.25 -6.71 -38.09
CA GLU A 51 14.85 -7.00 -38.42
C GLU A 51 14.19 -5.85 -39.18
N LEU A 52 14.39 -4.61 -38.71
CA LEU A 52 13.87 -3.42 -39.38
C LEU A 52 14.45 -3.26 -40.81
N LEU A 53 15.77 -3.41 -40.96
CA LEU A 53 16.45 -3.32 -42.25
C LEU A 53 16.04 -4.45 -43.21
N VAL A 54 15.80 -5.67 -42.70
CA VAL A 54 15.35 -6.83 -43.48
C VAL A 54 13.87 -6.70 -43.88
N ALA A 55 13.01 -6.19 -42.99
CA ALA A 55 11.60 -5.96 -43.30
C ALA A 55 11.42 -4.83 -44.33
N SER A 56 12.30 -3.82 -44.33
CA SER A 56 12.22 -2.69 -45.24
C SER A 56 12.96 -2.91 -46.57
N ASN A 57 12.25 -3.41 -47.58
CA ASN A 57 12.71 -3.41 -48.98
C ASN A 57 12.78 -1.99 -49.62
N ARG A 58 12.92 -0.93 -48.82
CA ARG A 58 12.96 0.49 -49.22
C ARG A 58 13.82 1.31 -48.27
N LYS A 59 14.31 2.46 -48.75
CA LYS A 59 14.92 3.49 -47.89
C LYS A 59 13.89 4.01 -46.88
N ILE A 60 13.97 3.59 -45.62
CA ILE A 60 13.29 4.27 -44.51
C ILE A 60 14.02 5.60 -44.26
N ALA A 61 13.27 6.65 -43.90
CA ALA A 61 13.84 7.90 -43.40
C ALA A 61 14.52 7.67 -42.03
N PRO A 62 15.74 8.18 -41.76
CA PRO A 62 16.44 7.97 -40.49
C PRO A 62 15.62 8.31 -39.25
N GLU A 63 14.73 9.30 -39.36
CA GLU A 63 13.86 9.79 -38.28
C GLU A 63 12.83 8.73 -37.85
N ILE A 64 12.29 7.95 -38.80
CA ILE A 64 11.36 6.85 -38.52
C ILE A 64 12.12 5.70 -37.86
N VAL A 65 13.33 5.36 -38.35
CA VAL A 65 14.17 4.35 -37.71
C VAL A 65 14.52 4.77 -36.28
N PHE A 66 14.82 6.05 -36.06
CA PHE A 66 15.12 6.59 -34.73
C PHE A 66 13.91 6.56 -33.80
N GLN A 67 12.70 6.92 -34.27
CA GLN A 67 11.47 6.74 -33.48
C GLN A 67 11.22 5.27 -33.13
N MET A 68 11.29 4.36 -34.10
CA MET A 68 11.07 2.92 -33.85
C MET A 68 12.12 2.32 -32.91
N LEU A 69 13.37 2.79 -32.95
CA LEU A 69 14.39 2.41 -31.97
C LEU A 69 14.13 3.04 -30.60
N LYS A 70 13.66 4.30 -30.53
CA LYS A 70 13.26 4.94 -29.27
C LYS A 70 12.13 4.17 -28.59
N GLU A 71 11.19 3.61 -29.36
CA GLU A 71 10.11 2.75 -28.86
C GLU A 71 10.59 1.34 -28.49
N LYS A 72 11.36 0.68 -29.37
CA LYS A 72 11.87 -0.69 -29.14
C LYS A 72 12.96 -0.80 -28.06
N LEU A 73 13.59 0.31 -27.68
CA LEU A 73 14.64 0.37 -26.64
C LEU A 73 14.17 1.14 -25.40
N ARG A 74 12.86 1.43 -25.30
CA ARG A 74 12.26 2.15 -24.19
C ARG A 74 12.32 1.29 -22.93
N ILE A 75 12.79 1.87 -21.83
CA ILE A 75 12.65 1.30 -20.49
C ILE A 75 11.53 2.07 -19.79
N ILE A 76 10.61 1.35 -19.15
CA ILE A 76 9.62 1.93 -18.26
C ILE A 76 10.12 1.71 -16.84
N VAL A 77 10.37 2.79 -16.10
CA VAL A 77 10.77 2.76 -14.68
C VAL A 77 9.57 3.17 -13.86
N ALA A 78 9.10 2.31 -12.97
CA ALA A 78 7.97 2.61 -12.12
C ALA A 78 8.39 2.71 -10.66
N ILE A 79 7.88 3.73 -9.98
CA ILE A 79 8.28 4.16 -8.64
C ILE A 79 7.06 4.11 -7.72
N ASP A 80 7.24 3.49 -6.55
CA ASP A 80 6.30 3.47 -5.43
C ASP A 80 6.83 4.43 -4.36
N GLN A 81 6.23 5.60 -4.20
CA GLN A 81 6.52 6.47 -3.07
C GLN A 81 5.56 6.19 -1.90
N GLY A 82 5.91 5.17 -1.11
CA GLY A 82 5.23 4.83 0.13
C GLY A 82 5.65 5.70 1.33
N THR A 83 4.89 5.63 2.41
CA THR A 83 5.11 6.42 3.65
C THR A 83 6.34 6.01 4.47
N SER A 84 6.91 4.83 4.20
CA SER A 84 8.07 4.28 4.92
C SER A 84 9.15 3.69 4.00
N THR A 85 8.84 3.53 2.71
CA THR A 85 9.75 2.98 1.71
C THR A 85 9.47 3.57 0.34
N THR A 86 10.53 3.91 -0.38
CA THR A 86 10.51 4.17 -1.83
C THR A 86 10.95 2.90 -2.53
N LYS A 87 10.15 2.36 -3.46
CA LYS A 87 10.50 1.17 -4.25
C LYS A 87 10.61 1.54 -5.72
N MET A 88 11.44 0.82 -6.46
CA MET A 88 11.62 1.03 -7.89
C MET A 88 11.67 -0.30 -8.63
N HIS A 89 10.96 -0.36 -9.75
CA HIS A 89 10.88 -1.51 -10.63
C HIS A 89 11.10 -1.03 -12.06
N SER A 90 11.67 -1.85 -12.94
CA SER A 90 11.73 -1.52 -14.37
C SER A 90 11.18 -2.63 -15.24
N MET A 91 10.68 -2.24 -16.41
CA MET A 91 10.26 -3.14 -17.48
C MET A 91 10.90 -2.67 -18.79
N GLN A 92 11.64 -3.56 -19.43
CA GLN A 92 12.20 -3.34 -20.76
C GLN A 92 11.14 -3.56 -21.85
N ALA A 93 11.41 -3.10 -23.07
CA ALA A 93 10.47 -3.20 -24.20
C ALA A 93 10.13 -4.65 -24.63
N ASP A 94 10.95 -5.64 -24.21
CA ASP A 94 10.70 -7.08 -24.39
C ASP A 94 9.83 -7.69 -23.27
N GLY A 95 9.39 -6.89 -22.29
CA GLY A 95 8.65 -7.35 -21.12
C GLY A 95 9.54 -7.92 -20.00
N THR A 96 10.86 -7.87 -20.11
CA THR A 96 11.77 -8.27 -19.02
C THR A 96 11.63 -7.30 -17.85
N PHE A 97 11.29 -7.85 -16.69
CA PHE A 97 11.04 -7.12 -15.45
C PHE A 97 12.23 -7.24 -14.49
N SER A 98 12.60 -6.13 -13.85
CA SER A 98 13.69 -6.05 -12.87
C SER A 98 13.24 -5.35 -11.59
N ASP A 99 13.47 -5.99 -10.45
CA ASP A 99 13.38 -5.38 -9.12
C ASP A 99 14.70 -4.68 -8.76
N TYR A 100 14.61 -3.49 -8.16
CA TYR A 100 15.77 -2.73 -7.68
C TYR A 100 15.75 -2.61 -6.15
N PRO A 101 16.87 -2.24 -5.51
CA PRO A 101 16.87 -1.93 -4.08
C PRO A 101 15.75 -0.95 -3.72
N TRP A 102 15.10 -1.18 -2.59
CA TRP A 102 14.17 -0.23 -2.01
C TRP A 102 14.90 0.63 -0.98
N ARG A 103 14.53 1.92 -0.91
CA ARG A 103 15.06 2.85 0.08
C ARG A 103 14.06 3.00 1.22
N ARG A 104 14.52 2.99 2.48
CA ARG A 104 13.68 3.40 3.61
C ARG A 104 13.48 4.92 3.57
N ALA A 105 12.22 5.37 3.53
CA ALA A 105 11.90 6.77 3.75
C ALA A 105 12.14 7.09 5.23
N LYS A 106 13.01 8.07 5.50
CA LYS A 106 13.15 8.67 6.83
C LYS A 106 11.99 9.65 7.03
N SER A 107 11.57 9.81 8.28
CA SER A 107 10.56 10.79 8.66
C SER A 107 10.73 11.19 10.11
N GLU A 108 10.45 12.45 10.42
CA GLU A 108 10.49 13.00 11.77
C GLU A 108 9.08 13.39 12.24
N ILE A 109 8.94 13.67 13.54
CA ILE A 109 7.71 14.18 14.15
C ILE A 109 8.02 15.56 14.70
N VAL A 110 7.39 16.58 14.12
CA VAL A 110 7.39 17.96 14.64
C VAL A 110 6.07 18.25 15.35
N THR A 111 6.05 19.28 16.20
CA THR A 111 4.83 19.68 16.93
C THR A 111 4.31 20.99 16.36
N ILE A 112 3.08 20.98 15.85
CA ILE A 112 2.40 22.11 15.21
C ILE A 112 1.09 22.33 15.98
N ASP A 113 0.94 23.45 16.67
CA ASP A 113 -0.25 23.76 17.49
C ASP A 113 -0.68 22.57 18.39
N GLU A 114 0.24 22.15 19.26
CA GLU A 114 0.17 21.00 20.17
C GLU A 114 -0.06 19.61 19.51
N ARG A 115 -0.22 19.55 18.18
CA ARG A 115 -0.45 18.32 17.41
C ARG A 115 0.86 17.79 16.82
N GLN A 116 1.00 16.48 16.81
CA GLN A 116 2.15 15.81 16.20
C GLN A 116 1.96 15.68 14.68
N ALA A 117 2.92 16.20 13.92
CA ALA A 117 2.96 16.21 12.47
C ALA A 117 4.13 15.35 11.98
N ARG A 118 3.86 14.32 11.17
CA ARG A 118 4.94 13.55 10.53
C ARG A 118 5.40 14.21 9.24
N ILE A 119 6.71 14.45 9.14
CA ILE A 119 7.33 15.10 7.99
C ILE A 119 8.50 14.31 7.43
N MET A 120 8.88 14.57 6.18
CA MET A 120 10.25 14.38 5.69
C MET A 120 10.93 15.75 5.68
N THR A 121 12.08 15.90 6.36
CA THR A 121 12.85 17.16 6.38
C THR A 121 13.41 17.50 5.00
N PRO A 122 13.90 18.73 4.75
CA PRO A 122 14.52 19.10 3.49
C PRO A 122 15.65 18.16 3.03
N GLU A 123 16.51 17.74 3.95
CA GLU A 123 17.59 16.80 3.68
C GLU A 123 17.03 15.42 3.33
N GLN A 124 16.02 14.94 4.07
CA GLN A 124 15.44 13.62 3.87
C GLN A 124 14.70 13.52 2.53
N LEU A 125 14.00 14.58 2.13
CA LEU A 125 13.34 14.64 0.83
C LEU A 125 14.38 14.76 -0.31
N ARG A 126 15.37 15.67 -0.19
CA ARG A 126 16.47 15.81 -1.16
C ARG A 126 17.22 14.50 -1.35
N GLU A 127 17.67 13.86 -0.27
CA GLU A 127 18.36 12.56 -0.33
C GLU A 127 17.54 11.49 -1.07
N ASN A 128 16.21 11.48 -0.88
CA ASN A 128 15.31 10.53 -1.54
C ASN A 128 15.19 10.81 -3.05
N ILE A 129 15.09 12.08 -3.44
CA ILE A 129 15.08 12.50 -4.86
C ILE A 129 16.42 12.18 -5.54
N GLU A 130 17.55 12.50 -4.90
CA GLU A 130 18.89 12.20 -5.42
C GLU A 130 19.07 10.70 -5.71
N TRP A 131 18.55 9.85 -4.81
CA TRP A 131 18.55 8.40 -5.00
C TRP A 131 17.60 7.92 -6.10
N ILE A 132 16.42 8.54 -6.25
CA ILE A 132 15.53 8.26 -7.39
C ILE A 132 16.25 8.60 -8.70
N GLN A 133 16.90 9.76 -8.79
CA GLN A 133 17.65 10.20 -9.97
C GLN A 133 18.85 9.29 -10.27
N GLU A 134 19.61 8.90 -9.24
CA GLU A 134 20.71 7.94 -9.35
C GLU A 134 20.21 6.58 -9.86
N MET A 135 19.12 6.07 -9.28
CA MET A 135 18.55 4.79 -9.70
C MET A 135 18.00 4.81 -11.13
N ILE A 136 17.28 5.87 -11.53
CA ILE A 136 16.85 6.06 -12.92
C ILE A 136 18.06 6.04 -13.85
N LYS A 137 19.14 6.73 -13.50
CA LYS A 137 20.39 6.77 -14.28
C LYS A 137 21.08 5.40 -14.36
N VAL A 138 21.12 4.63 -13.28
CA VAL A 138 21.67 3.26 -13.28
C VAL A 138 20.83 2.34 -14.17
N ILE A 139 19.50 2.46 -14.13
CA ILE A 139 18.58 1.67 -14.95
C ILE A 139 18.68 2.06 -16.44
N SER A 140 18.80 3.36 -16.72
CA SER A 140 18.84 3.88 -18.08
C SER A 140 20.17 3.64 -18.78
N THR A 141 21.24 3.28 -18.07
CA THR A 141 22.61 3.28 -18.63
C THR A 141 23.16 1.87 -18.75
N GLU A 142 23.48 1.45 -19.97
CA GLU A 142 24.16 0.16 -20.20
C GLU A 142 25.60 0.22 -19.65
N PRO A 143 26.00 -0.65 -18.69
CA PRO A 143 27.27 -0.51 -17.98
C PRO A 143 28.55 -0.57 -18.83
N GLU A 144 28.59 -1.35 -19.91
CA GLU A 144 29.81 -1.53 -20.72
C GLU A 144 30.02 -0.41 -21.75
N SER A 145 28.94 0.07 -22.38
CA SER A 145 28.99 1.08 -23.44
C SER A 145 28.67 2.50 -22.97
N GLY A 146 28.08 2.67 -21.78
CA GLY A 146 27.55 3.95 -21.32
C GLY A 146 26.36 4.45 -22.13
N LEU A 147 25.71 3.58 -22.93
CA LEU A 147 24.55 3.94 -23.74
C LEU A 147 23.36 4.25 -22.83
N VAL A 148 22.78 5.44 -22.99
CA VAL A 148 21.57 5.85 -22.27
C VAL A 148 20.32 5.49 -23.08
N PHE A 149 19.46 4.67 -22.51
CA PHE A 149 18.17 4.29 -23.06
C PHE A 149 17.10 5.36 -22.78
N PRO A 150 16.12 5.53 -23.68
CA PRO A 150 14.97 6.39 -23.41
C PRO A 150 14.11 5.81 -22.30
N VAL A 151 13.84 6.61 -21.26
CA VAL A 151 13.04 6.21 -20.09
C VAL A 151 11.68 6.89 -20.09
N VAL A 152 10.64 6.13 -19.74
CA VAL A 152 9.36 6.63 -19.23
C VAL A 152 9.31 6.32 -17.74
N VAL A 153 8.99 7.32 -16.91
CA VAL A 153 8.78 7.10 -15.47
C VAL A 153 7.29 7.02 -15.18
N LEU A 154 6.87 5.93 -14.52
CA LEU A 154 5.55 5.84 -13.92
C LEU A 154 5.68 6.17 -12.43
N LEU A 155 4.95 7.17 -11.96
CA LEU A 155 4.84 7.46 -10.53
C LEU A 155 3.52 6.91 -9.99
N THR A 156 3.65 6.04 -9.00
CA THR A 156 2.58 5.64 -8.09
C THR A 156 2.97 6.10 -6.68
N SER A 157 2.00 6.46 -5.86
CA SER A 157 2.32 7.07 -4.58
C SER A 157 1.15 6.99 -3.62
N TYR A 158 1.50 6.94 -2.34
CA TYR A 158 0.56 7.13 -1.26
C TYR A 158 -0.13 8.49 -1.38
N GLN A 159 -1.37 8.47 -1.85
CA GLN A 159 -2.20 9.66 -2.03
C GLN A 159 -2.34 10.42 -0.69
N HIS A 160 -2.68 11.71 -0.77
CA HIS A 160 -2.91 12.60 0.37
C HIS A 160 -1.68 13.17 1.10
N SER A 161 -0.44 12.94 0.66
CA SER A 161 0.75 13.63 1.21
C SER A 161 1.04 14.91 0.43
N LEU A 162 1.51 15.97 1.11
CA LEU A 162 1.76 17.30 0.53
C LEU A 162 3.26 17.59 0.55
N ALA A 163 3.84 17.97 -0.59
CA ALA A 163 5.18 18.54 -0.67
C ALA A 163 5.08 20.07 -0.64
N VAL A 164 5.93 20.71 0.16
CA VAL A 164 6.01 22.16 0.30
C VAL A 164 7.40 22.58 -0.15
N GLN A 165 7.46 23.38 -1.21
CA GLN A 165 8.68 23.99 -1.73
C GLN A 165 8.75 25.41 -1.14
N VAL A 166 9.94 25.80 -0.71
CA VAL A 166 10.20 27.05 0.02
C VAL A 166 11.24 27.83 -0.77
N VAL A 167 10.93 29.06 -1.16
CA VAL A 167 11.81 29.92 -1.95
C VAL A 167 12.16 31.16 -1.13
N SER A 168 13.45 31.41 -0.91
CA SER A 168 13.95 32.57 -0.14
C SER A 168 14.56 33.65 -1.06
N GLU A 169 14.84 34.85 -0.52
CA GLU A 169 15.49 35.94 -1.26
C GLU A 169 16.91 35.60 -1.77
N GLU A 170 17.54 34.52 -1.28
CA GLU A 170 18.84 34.02 -1.77
C GLU A 170 18.71 33.02 -2.94
N GLU A 171 17.50 32.83 -3.48
CA GLU A 171 17.12 31.82 -4.50
C GLU A 171 17.37 30.36 -4.04
N GLU A 172 17.62 30.11 -2.75
CA GLU A 172 17.76 28.75 -2.22
C GLU A 172 16.39 28.08 -2.09
N ILE A 173 16.10 27.14 -3.01
CA ILE A 173 14.90 26.31 -2.96
C ILE A 173 15.15 25.14 -2.00
N SER A 174 14.54 25.20 -0.82
CA SER A 174 14.39 24.02 0.06
C SER A 174 13.01 23.39 -0.14
N SER A 175 12.82 22.13 0.24
CA SER A 175 11.52 21.45 0.07
C SER A 175 11.35 20.33 1.08
N PHE A 176 10.23 20.30 1.79
CA PHE A 176 9.89 19.25 2.76
C PHE A 176 8.55 18.60 2.42
N ALA A 177 8.22 17.46 3.03
CA ALA A 177 6.94 16.77 2.80
C ALA A 177 6.15 16.54 4.08
N LEU A 178 4.89 16.97 4.11
CA LEU A 178 3.91 16.62 5.12
C LEU A 178 3.29 15.26 4.75
N LEU A 179 3.65 14.23 5.52
CA LEU A 179 3.17 12.86 5.28
C LEU A 179 1.73 12.69 5.74
N CYS A 180 1.10 11.59 5.33
CA CYS A 180 -0.29 11.30 5.71
C CYS A 180 -0.45 10.92 7.19
N ASP A 181 -0.56 11.94 8.04
CA ASP A 181 -0.95 11.80 9.45
C ASP A 181 -2.45 12.10 9.64
N PRO A 182 -3.24 11.21 10.29
CA PRO A 182 -4.63 11.50 10.67
C PRO A 182 -4.80 12.59 11.73
N THR A 183 -3.74 13.02 12.44
CA THR A 183 -3.80 14.11 13.43
C THR A 183 -3.94 15.49 12.79
N LEU A 184 -3.48 15.65 11.54
CA LEU A 184 -3.44 16.92 10.80
C LEU A 184 -4.71 17.14 9.96
N ASN A 185 -5.83 17.25 10.66
CA ASN A 185 -7.08 17.74 10.08
C ASN A 185 -7.32 19.22 10.50
N PRO A 186 -7.87 20.06 9.60
CA PRO A 186 -8.13 21.46 9.90
C PRO A 186 -9.37 21.59 10.80
N VAL A 187 -9.24 22.32 11.91
CA VAL A 187 -10.36 22.61 12.82
C VAL A 187 -11.00 23.95 12.43
N LEU A 188 -11.83 23.97 11.39
CA LEU A 188 -12.53 25.17 10.93
C LEU A 188 -13.71 25.49 11.87
N SER A 189 -13.95 26.77 12.15
CA SER A 189 -15.17 27.20 12.85
C SER A 189 -16.33 27.38 11.87
N ASP A 190 -17.57 27.30 12.36
CA ASP A 190 -18.78 27.54 11.55
C ASP A 190 -18.71 28.87 10.80
N GLN A 191 -18.19 29.93 11.45
CA GLN A 191 -17.99 31.24 10.81
C GLN A 191 -17.00 31.18 9.64
N MET A 192 -15.86 30.50 9.78
CA MET A 192 -14.89 30.36 8.68
C MET A 192 -15.49 29.58 7.50
N ILE A 193 -16.30 28.56 7.81
CA ILE A 193 -16.97 27.75 6.78
C ILE A 193 -17.99 28.60 6.02
N ASP A 194 -18.78 29.43 6.72
CA ASP A 194 -19.75 30.31 6.09
C ASP A 194 -19.07 31.44 5.29
N GLU A 195 -17.97 32.03 5.77
CA GLU A 195 -17.16 33.00 5.02
C GLU A 195 -16.56 32.40 3.74
N LEU A 196 -16.09 31.15 3.79
CA LEU A 196 -15.58 30.42 2.62
C LEU A 196 -16.71 30.12 1.60
N ARG A 197 -17.91 29.73 2.06
CA ARG A 197 -19.09 29.58 1.20
C ARG A 197 -19.52 30.90 0.56
N GLU A 198 -19.52 32.00 1.29
CA GLU A 198 -19.83 33.34 0.76
C GLU A 198 -18.84 33.79 -0.32
N ARG A 199 -17.58 33.34 -0.24
CA ARG A 199 -16.54 33.53 -1.27
C ARG A 199 -16.66 32.60 -2.47
N GLY A 200 -17.61 31.66 -2.46
CA GLY A 200 -17.88 30.74 -3.57
C GLY A 200 -17.24 29.36 -3.46
N LEU A 201 -16.60 29.02 -2.33
CA LEU A 201 -16.01 27.69 -2.13
C LEU A 201 -17.08 26.60 -2.26
N SER A 202 -16.80 25.59 -3.08
CA SER A 202 -17.78 24.57 -3.43
C SER A 202 -18.13 23.65 -2.25
N GLU A 203 -19.40 23.27 -2.13
CA GLU A 203 -19.88 22.43 -1.02
C GLU A 203 -19.16 21.05 -0.93
N PRO A 204 -18.73 20.37 -2.01
CA PRO A 204 -17.89 19.17 -1.91
C PRO A 204 -16.55 19.41 -1.21
N VAL A 205 -15.91 20.57 -1.43
CA VAL A 205 -14.69 20.97 -0.73
C VAL A 205 -14.99 21.29 0.74
N VAL A 206 -16.09 22.00 1.03
CA VAL A 206 -16.55 22.25 2.40
C VAL A 206 -16.83 20.95 3.16
N GLU A 207 -17.51 19.97 2.54
CA GLU A 207 -17.74 18.64 3.13
C GLU A 207 -16.41 17.93 3.41
N LEU A 208 -15.44 17.99 2.49
CA LEU A 208 -14.13 17.37 2.68
C LEU A 208 -13.38 17.98 3.89
N LEU A 209 -13.34 19.31 3.98
CA LEU A 209 -12.63 20.04 5.04
C LEU A 209 -13.28 19.82 6.41
N THR A 210 -14.61 19.71 6.47
CA THR A 210 -15.37 19.50 7.73
C THR A 210 -15.45 18.05 8.19
N THR A 211 -15.47 17.08 7.27
CA THR A 211 -15.54 15.65 7.62
C THR A 211 -14.21 15.05 8.09
N GLY A 212 -13.10 15.78 8.00
CA GLY A 212 -11.77 15.30 8.41
C GLY A 212 -11.30 14.08 7.60
N LYS A 213 -11.81 13.90 6.38
CA LYS A 213 -11.35 12.86 5.45
C LYS A 213 -9.87 13.12 5.13
N ARG A 214 -9.06 12.07 5.15
CA ARG A 214 -7.62 12.17 4.82
C ARG A 214 -7.48 12.67 3.39
N SER A 215 -6.81 13.80 3.20
CA SER A 215 -6.57 14.42 1.91
C SER A 215 -5.23 15.19 1.93
N TRP A 216 -4.72 15.53 0.74
CA TRP A 216 -3.67 16.53 0.59
C TRP A 216 -4.25 17.93 0.83
N LEU A 217 -5.51 18.16 0.44
CA LEU A 217 -6.22 19.43 0.61
C LEU A 217 -6.47 19.77 2.08
N THR A 218 -6.78 18.78 2.92
CA THR A 218 -6.90 18.99 4.37
C THR A 218 -5.56 19.36 5.02
N LYS A 219 -4.43 18.87 4.47
CA LYS A 219 -3.08 19.29 4.89
C LYS A 219 -2.72 20.67 4.39
N LEU A 220 -3.08 21.02 3.15
CA LEU A 220 -2.88 22.36 2.60
C LEU A 220 -3.57 23.42 3.48
N VAL A 221 -4.85 23.22 3.80
CA VAL A 221 -5.60 24.11 4.70
C VAL A 221 -5.07 24.08 6.15
N THR A 222 -4.53 22.95 6.61
CA THR A 222 -3.84 22.89 7.91
C THR A 222 -2.54 23.68 7.89
N PHE A 223 -1.73 23.60 6.82
CA PHE A 223 -0.52 24.38 6.63
C PHE A 223 -0.81 25.87 6.59
N PHE A 224 -1.77 26.29 5.76
CA PHE A 224 -2.22 27.67 5.64
C PHE A 224 -2.59 28.30 7.00
N ARG A 225 -3.30 27.56 7.85
CA ARG A 225 -3.71 28.04 9.18
C ARG A 225 -2.62 28.09 10.23
N HIS A 226 -1.58 27.27 10.08
CA HIS A 226 -0.49 27.09 11.03
C HIS A 226 0.85 27.49 10.44
N ASN A 227 0.85 28.42 9.48
CA ASN A 227 2.03 28.85 8.74
C ASN A 227 3.15 29.29 9.69
N ASP A 228 2.83 30.13 10.68
CA ASP A 228 3.81 30.61 11.67
C ASP A 228 4.37 29.48 12.54
N ASP A 229 3.55 28.49 12.91
CA ASP A 229 3.98 27.30 13.65
C ASP A 229 4.93 26.43 12.81
N PHE A 230 4.61 26.25 11.52
CA PHE A 230 5.48 25.54 10.57
C PHE A 230 6.79 26.30 10.33
N ARG A 231 6.74 27.62 10.13
CA ARG A 231 7.95 28.45 10.00
C ARG A 231 8.83 28.34 11.22
N SER A 232 8.25 28.44 12.43
CA SER A 232 9.01 28.34 13.69
C SER A 232 9.50 26.93 14.01
N SER A 233 8.85 25.87 13.50
CA SER A 233 9.24 24.48 13.80
C SER A 233 10.26 23.91 12.81
N LEU A 234 10.44 24.58 11.67
CA LEU A 234 11.31 24.16 10.56
C LEU A 234 12.39 25.20 10.23
N ASP A 235 12.57 26.22 11.09
CA ASP A 235 13.50 27.35 10.93
C ASP A 235 13.37 28.07 9.56
N ILE A 236 12.15 28.18 9.02
CA ILE A 236 11.89 28.79 7.71
C ILE A 236 11.85 30.33 7.85
N PRO A 237 12.58 31.10 7.02
CA PRO A 237 12.55 32.56 7.05
C PRO A 237 11.14 33.14 6.82
N GLN A 238 10.87 34.34 7.31
CA GLN A 238 9.51 34.93 7.28
C GLN A 238 9.12 35.43 5.88
N GLU A 239 10.10 35.92 5.15
CA GLU A 239 10.06 36.39 3.77
C GLU A 239 9.94 35.28 2.72
N ALA A 240 10.13 34.01 3.12
CA ALA A 240 10.12 32.90 2.16
C ALA A 240 8.71 32.63 1.60
N GLU A 241 8.64 32.49 0.28
CA GLU A 241 7.45 32.10 -0.47
C GLU A 241 7.29 30.57 -0.46
N PHE A 242 6.05 30.11 -0.63
CA PHE A 242 5.70 28.70 -0.62
C PHE A 242 5.02 28.28 -1.91
N TYR A 243 5.35 27.08 -2.38
CA TYR A 243 4.66 26.40 -3.48
C TYR A 243 4.28 24.98 -3.07
N PHE A 244 3.06 24.56 -3.42
CA PHE A 244 2.45 23.35 -2.90
C PHE A 244 2.20 22.33 -4.01
N SER A 245 2.84 21.17 -3.87
CA SER A 245 2.65 20.04 -4.78
C SER A 245 2.13 18.84 -3.98
N THR A 246 1.55 17.83 -4.63
CA THR A 246 1.53 16.50 -4.00
C THR A 246 2.95 15.93 -4.02
N VAL A 247 3.28 14.99 -3.13
CA VAL A 247 4.61 14.34 -3.17
C VAL A 247 4.96 13.74 -4.55
N PRO A 248 4.08 13.00 -5.24
CA PRO A 248 4.36 12.55 -6.62
C PRO A 248 4.41 13.69 -7.62
N GLY A 249 3.58 14.74 -7.52
CA GLY A 249 3.67 15.94 -8.37
C GLY A 249 5.03 16.66 -8.24
N TYR A 250 5.57 16.74 -7.02
CA TYR A 250 6.90 17.25 -6.73
C TYR A 250 8.00 16.36 -7.34
N ILE A 251 7.93 15.03 -7.15
CA ILE A 251 8.88 14.10 -7.77
C ILE A 251 8.85 14.25 -9.29
N ALA A 252 7.65 14.35 -9.90
CA ALA A 252 7.49 14.54 -11.33
C ALA A 252 8.17 15.84 -11.79
N SER A 253 7.85 16.97 -11.17
CA SER A 253 8.46 18.28 -11.47
C SER A 253 9.99 18.26 -11.38
N VAL A 254 10.56 17.71 -10.30
CA VAL A 254 12.03 17.66 -10.13
C VAL A 254 12.72 16.69 -11.11
N LEU A 255 12.06 15.61 -11.52
CA LEU A 255 12.59 14.71 -12.55
C LEU A 255 12.47 15.27 -13.97
N SER A 256 11.45 16.10 -14.21
CA SER A 256 11.08 16.61 -15.53
C SER A 256 11.66 18.00 -15.82
N GLY A 257 12.18 18.68 -14.79
CA GLY A 257 12.62 20.08 -14.86
C GLY A 257 11.44 21.06 -14.96
N GLY A 258 10.31 20.69 -14.36
CA GLY A 258 9.04 21.43 -14.42
C GLY A 258 8.92 22.59 -13.44
N GLU A 259 7.72 23.15 -13.37
CA GLU A 259 7.40 24.31 -12.54
C GLU A 259 7.14 23.92 -11.06
N LEU A 260 7.17 24.91 -10.18
CA LEU A 260 6.91 24.74 -8.74
C LEU A 260 5.39 24.64 -8.48
N GLY A 261 4.99 23.94 -7.42
CA GLY A 261 3.61 24.00 -6.92
C GLY A 261 2.56 23.27 -7.77
N ILE A 262 2.90 22.11 -8.33
CA ILE A 262 2.00 21.36 -9.23
C ILE A 262 1.19 20.30 -8.47
N ILE A 263 -0.14 20.39 -8.61
CA ILE A 263 -1.09 19.32 -8.30
C ILE A 263 -1.47 18.63 -9.61
N PRO A 264 -1.18 17.33 -9.79
CA PRO A 264 -1.59 16.60 -10.99
C PRO A 264 -3.11 16.45 -11.09
N ASP A 265 -3.71 16.64 -12.28
CA ASP A 265 -5.16 16.45 -12.46
C ASP A 265 -5.59 14.98 -12.23
N SER A 266 -4.69 13.99 -12.38
CA SER A 266 -4.99 12.61 -11.95
C SER A 266 -5.10 12.43 -10.43
N GLU A 267 -4.66 13.42 -9.65
CA GLU A 267 -4.78 13.52 -8.19
C GLU A 267 -5.73 14.63 -7.71
N SER A 268 -6.31 15.42 -8.62
CA SER A 268 -7.45 16.31 -8.37
C SER A 268 -8.74 15.55 -8.01
N ALA A 269 -8.70 14.21 -8.09
CA ALA A 269 -9.76 13.23 -7.80
C ALA A 269 -10.30 13.22 -6.34
N LEU A 270 -10.25 14.35 -5.64
CA LEU A 270 -11.26 14.79 -4.69
C LEU A 270 -12.44 15.34 -5.52
N PRO A 271 -13.57 14.62 -5.66
CA PRO A 271 -14.62 15.02 -6.59
C PRO A 271 -15.13 16.44 -6.28
N GLY A 272 -14.83 17.39 -7.16
CA GLY A 272 -15.29 18.78 -7.07
C GLY A 272 -14.31 19.81 -6.51
N CYS A 273 -13.01 19.52 -6.31
CA CYS A 273 -12.02 20.57 -6.03
C CYS A 273 -11.49 21.17 -7.35
N SER A 274 -11.86 22.42 -7.63
CA SER A 274 -11.38 23.17 -8.80
C SER A 274 -10.17 24.06 -8.47
N GLU A 275 -9.53 24.58 -9.52
CA GLU A 275 -8.49 25.61 -9.41
C GLU A 275 -9.03 26.91 -8.77
N GLU A 276 -10.31 27.24 -9.03
CA GLU A 276 -11.01 28.36 -8.38
C GLU A 276 -11.20 28.13 -6.88
N ASP A 277 -11.52 26.90 -6.44
CA ASP A 277 -11.57 26.55 -5.01
C ASP A 277 -10.20 26.72 -4.32
N LEU A 278 -9.11 26.36 -5.02
CA LEU A 278 -7.75 26.55 -4.50
C LEU A 278 -7.40 28.03 -4.37
N HIS A 279 -7.68 28.84 -5.40
CA HIS A 279 -7.46 30.29 -5.36
C HIS A 279 -8.25 30.98 -4.24
N ILE A 280 -9.50 30.56 -3.99
CA ILE A 280 -10.32 31.06 -2.87
C ILE A 280 -9.66 30.72 -1.52
N LEU A 281 -9.16 29.50 -1.35
CA LEU A 281 -8.46 29.09 -0.12
C LEU A 281 -7.14 29.86 0.07
N CYS A 282 -6.33 30.00 -0.97
CA CYS A 282 -5.08 30.77 -0.92
C CYS A 282 -5.34 32.21 -0.50
N GLU A 283 -6.27 32.91 -1.17
CA GLU A 283 -6.60 34.31 -0.86
C GLU A 283 -7.14 34.45 0.57
N TYR A 284 -8.04 33.54 1.01
CA TYR A 284 -8.62 33.58 2.35
C TYR A 284 -7.57 33.46 3.46
N PHE A 285 -6.53 32.65 3.25
CA PHE A 285 -5.44 32.46 4.22
C PHE A 285 -4.21 33.36 3.96
N GLY A 286 -4.26 34.28 2.98
CA GLY A 286 -3.19 35.25 2.72
C GLY A 286 -1.99 34.73 1.92
N PHE A 287 -2.16 33.66 1.15
CA PHE A 287 -1.17 33.11 0.23
C PHE A 287 -1.40 33.65 -1.20
N SER A 288 -0.35 33.65 -2.04
CA SER A 288 -0.50 33.95 -3.47
C SER A 288 -1.39 32.90 -4.14
N GLN A 289 -2.14 33.30 -5.17
CA GLN A 289 -2.90 32.34 -5.99
C GLN A 289 -1.92 31.41 -6.74
N ASP A 290 -0.78 31.94 -7.19
CA ASP A 290 0.27 31.20 -7.90
C ASP A 290 1.03 30.18 -7.02
N CYS A 291 0.68 30.01 -5.73
CA CYS A 291 1.35 29.03 -4.87
C CYS A 291 0.94 27.58 -5.15
N VAL A 292 -0.12 27.35 -5.93
CA VAL A 292 -0.62 26.02 -6.27
C VAL A 292 -1.37 26.04 -7.61
N THR A 293 -0.98 25.17 -8.54
CA THR A 293 -1.55 25.09 -9.89
C THR A 293 -2.01 23.66 -10.17
N ILE A 294 -3.17 23.49 -10.83
CA ILE A 294 -3.62 22.18 -11.32
C ILE A 294 -3.10 21.98 -12.75
N ASP A 295 -2.11 21.10 -12.91
CA ASP A 295 -1.57 20.77 -14.23
C ASP A 295 -2.28 19.53 -14.82
N LYS A 296 -2.60 19.63 -16.11
CA LYS A 296 -3.33 18.62 -16.88
C LYS A 296 -2.43 17.81 -17.81
N GLU A 297 -1.27 18.34 -18.22
CA GLU A 297 -0.39 17.71 -19.22
C GLU A 297 1.10 18.06 -18.99
N GLN A 298 1.81 17.27 -18.17
CA GLN A 298 3.27 17.36 -18.03
C GLN A 298 4.01 16.74 -19.23
N ASP A 299 4.16 17.50 -20.32
CA ASP A 299 5.03 17.14 -21.46
C ASP A 299 6.37 17.91 -21.40
N CYS A 300 7.20 17.57 -20.40
CA CYS A 300 8.45 18.27 -20.13
C CYS A 300 9.65 17.63 -20.85
N ASN A 301 10.73 18.40 -21.02
CA ASN A 301 11.82 18.10 -21.95
C ASN A 301 12.68 16.87 -21.57
N GLY A 302 12.28 15.69 -22.07
CA GLY A 302 13.17 14.55 -22.33
C GLY A 302 12.88 13.27 -21.54
N LEU A 303 12.21 13.38 -20.39
CA LEU A 303 11.80 12.25 -19.56
C LEU A 303 10.28 12.30 -19.40
N GLN A 304 9.56 11.36 -20.01
CA GLN A 304 8.11 11.30 -19.92
C GLN A 304 7.72 10.77 -18.54
N VAL A 305 6.97 11.55 -17.75
CA VAL A 305 6.48 11.13 -16.42
C VAL A 305 4.97 10.95 -16.49
N GLU A 306 4.47 9.76 -16.17
CA GLU A 306 3.05 9.45 -16.10
C GLU A 306 2.66 9.17 -14.63
N MET A 307 1.59 9.81 -14.14
CA MET A 307 1.10 9.63 -12.76
C MET A 307 -0.21 8.85 -12.75
N ILE A 308 -0.21 7.69 -12.09
CA ILE A 308 -1.39 6.83 -11.95
C ILE A 308 -1.62 6.44 -10.49
N GLY A 309 -2.76 6.85 -9.93
CA GLY A 309 -3.10 6.54 -8.54
C GLY A 309 -3.30 5.04 -8.32
N ASP A 310 -2.77 4.52 -7.21
CA ASP A 310 -2.61 3.09 -6.91
C ASP A 310 -3.84 2.24 -7.25
N LEU A 311 -5.00 2.61 -6.69
CA LEU A 311 -6.27 1.92 -6.89
C LEU A 311 -6.69 1.85 -8.38
N GLN A 312 -6.35 2.85 -9.19
CA GLN A 312 -6.66 2.86 -10.62
C GLN A 312 -5.71 1.97 -11.43
N ALA A 313 -4.41 1.98 -11.10
CA ALA A 313 -3.45 1.05 -11.69
C ALA A 313 -3.88 -0.40 -11.44
N GLU A 314 -4.24 -0.72 -10.19
CA GLU A 314 -4.80 -2.01 -9.80
C GLU A 314 -6.06 -2.37 -10.57
N LEU A 315 -7.10 -1.53 -10.49
CA LEU A 315 -8.41 -1.78 -11.12
C LEU A 315 -8.27 -2.08 -12.62
N LEU A 316 -7.48 -1.28 -13.35
CA LEU A 316 -7.26 -1.47 -14.79
C LEU A 316 -6.50 -2.77 -15.08
N ALA A 317 -5.44 -3.07 -14.33
CA ALA A 317 -4.62 -4.26 -14.55
C ALA A 317 -5.40 -5.55 -14.24
N ILE A 318 -6.24 -5.49 -13.21
CA ILE A 318 -7.12 -6.59 -12.79
C ILE A 318 -8.18 -6.84 -13.85
N GLN A 319 -8.82 -5.77 -14.35
CA GLN A 319 -9.84 -5.87 -15.40
C GLN A 319 -9.25 -6.47 -16.68
N ASP A 320 -8.17 -5.88 -17.22
CA ASP A 320 -7.52 -6.33 -18.45
C ASP A 320 -7.01 -7.79 -18.34
N PHE A 321 -6.40 -8.16 -17.22
CA PHE A 321 -5.95 -9.54 -16.98
C PHE A 321 -7.11 -10.56 -16.99
N LEU A 322 -8.22 -10.25 -16.32
CA LEU A 322 -9.39 -11.15 -16.26
C LEU A 322 -10.11 -11.24 -17.61
N GLU A 323 -10.28 -10.12 -18.32
CA GLU A 323 -10.88 -10.07 -19.65
C GLU A 323 -10.08 -10.91 -20.65
N ARG A 324 -8.76 -10.72 -20.73
CA ARG A 324 -7.86 -11.49 -21.62
C ARG A 324 -7.89 -12.99 -21.34
N ARG A 325 -8.12 -13.40 -20.08
CA ARG A 325 -8.21 -14.81 -19.68
C ARG A 325 -9.60 -15.42 -19.90
N GLY A 326 -10.61 -14.64 -20.30
CA GLY A 326 -12.00 -15.10 -20.34
C GLY A 326 -12.56 -15.42 -18.95
N LYS A 327 -12.06 -14.71 -17.92
CA LYS A 327 -12.32 -14.93 -16.49
C LYS A 327 -13.13 -13.78 -15.88
N SER A 328 -14.05 -13.23 -16.66
CA SER A 328 -14.91 -12.09 -16.29
C SER A 328 -15.87 -12.35 -15.12
N GLU A 329 -15.94 -13.57 -14.58
CA GLU A 329 -16.79 -13.88 -13.43
C GLU A 329 -16.05 -14.03 -12.09
N THR A 330 -14.72 -13.89 -12.08
CA THR A 330 -13.88 -14.12 -10.91
C THR A 330 -14.03 -13.03 -9.84
N ILE A 331 -14.14 -13.45 -8.58
CA ILE A 331 -14.04 -12.55 -7.41
C ILE A 331 -12.55 -12.38 -7.09
N VAL A 332 -12.04 -11.16 -7.20
CA VAL A 332 -10.64 -10.83 -6.86
C VAL A 332 -10.59 -10.24 -5.46
N VAL A 333 -9.56 -10.54 -4.67
CA VAL A 333 -9.40 -10.07 -3.29
C VAL A 333 -8.01 -9.47 -3.08
N SER A 334 -7.93 -8.18 -2.70
CA SER A 334 -6.65 -7.60 -2.27
C SER A 334 -6.26 -8.06 -0.86
N THR A 335 -4.97 -8.32 -0.66
CA THR A 335 -4.39 -8.70 0.64
C THR A 335 -3.73 -7.53 1.38
N ASP A 336 -3.30 -6.47 0.69
CA ASP A 336 -2.32 -5.49 1.17
C ASP A 336 -2.70 -4.70 2.45
N SER A 337 -3.91 -4.14 2.47
CA SER A 337 -4.30 -3.07 3.39
C SER A 337 -5.82 -2.93 3.51
N VAL A 338 -6.53 -3.14 2.41
CA VAL A 338 -7.96 -2.91 2.26
C VAL A 338 -8.53 -4.05 1.44
N GLY A 339 -9.64 -4.65 1.89
CA GLY A 339 -10.34 -5.71 1.15
C GLY A 339 -11.02 -5.19 -0.11
N LYS A 340 -10.23 -4.83 -1.13
CA LYS A 340 -10.71 -4.44 -2.46
C LYS A 340 -11.22 -5.72 -3.14
N ILE A 341 -12.51 -5.78 -3.42
CA ILE A 341 -13.12 -6.93 -4.11
C ILE A 341 -13.78 -6.52 -5.41
N PHE A 342 -13.29 -7.15 -6.48
CA PHE A 342 -13.56 -6.81 -7.87
C PHE A 342 -14.55 -7.82 -8.45
N VAL A 343 -15.57 -7.29 -9.13
CA VAL A 343 -16.50 -8.06 -9.95
C VAL A 343 -16.51 -7.41 -11.33
N THR A 344 -15.99 -8.12 -12.33
CA THR A 344 -16.10 -7.76 -13.75
C THR A 344 -17.31 -8.46 -14.38
N GLY A 345 -17.58 -8.21 -15.66
CA GLY A 345 -18.54 -8.99 -16.45
C GLY A 345 -20.02 -8.69 -16.21
N LEU A 346 -20.37 -7.59 -15.52
CA LEU A 346 -21.76 -7.18 -15.25
C LEU A 346 -22.48 -6.54 -16.45
N ASN A 347 -22.11 -6.89 -17.70
CA ASN A 347 -22.80 -6.58 -18.97
C ASN A 347 -23.64 -5.27 -19.00
N GLY A 348 -23.02 -4.14 -18.64
CA GLY A 348 -23.64 -2.81 -18.67
C GLY A 348 -24.85 -2.62 -17.73
N LYS A 349 -25.06 -3.51 -16.74
CA LYS A 349 -26.11 -3.38 -15.73
C LYS A 349 -25.50 -3.07 -14.37
N PRO A 350 -25.63 -1.84 -13.86
CA PRO A 350 -25.32 -1.57 -12.47
C PRO A 350 -26.33 -2.32 -11.58
N THR A 351 -25.87 -3.33 -10.86
CA THR A 351 -26.59 -3.89 -9.72
C THR A 351 -26.59 -2.87 -8.59
N LEU A 352 -27.52 -1.90 -8.70
CA LEU A 352 -27.82 -0.83 -7.73
C LEU A 352 -28.15 -1.35 -6.31
N SER A 353 -28.23 -2.67 -6.14
CA SER A 353 -28.43 -3.41 -4.90
C SER A 353 -27.14 -3.76 -4.13
N MET A 354 -25.94 -3.58 -4.69
CA MET A 354 -24.66 -3.88 -4.00
C MET A 354 -24.28 -2.80 -2.97
N GLY A 355 -25.05 -2.71 -1.88
CA GLY A 355 -24.88 -1.70 -0.84
C GLY A 355 -23.50 -1.73 -0.17
N GLY A 356 -22.76 -0.64 -0.28
CA GLY A 356 -21.40 -0.48 0.28
C GLY A 356 -20.26 -0.62 -0.74
N PHE A 357 -20.57 -0.94 -1.99
CA PHE A 357 -19.60 -0.96 -3.09
C PHE A 357 -19.54 0.39 -3.81
N LYS A 358 -18.36 0.72 -4.32
CA LYS A 358 -18.03 1.91 -5.10
C LYS A 358 -17.59 1.48 -6.51
N GLN A 359 -17.71 2.37 -7.47
CA GLN A 359 -17.11 2.23 -8.80
C GLN A 359 -16.20 3.44 -9.02
N LYS A 360 -15.10 3.29 -9.78
CA LYS A 360 -14.30 4.42 -10.25
C LYS A 360 -14.72 4.77 -11.67
N GLU A 361 -14.78 6.06 -12.00
CA GLU A 361 -15.16 6.51 -13.34
C GLU A 361 -14.30 5.86 -14.43
N ASN A 362 -14.93 5.51 -15.54
CA ASN A 362 -14.31 4.86 -16.71
C ASN A 362 -13.68 3.47 -16.46
N ILE A 363 -14.03 2.78 -15.36
CA ILE A 363 -13.59 1.41 -15.07
C ILE A 363 -14.81 0.53 -14.81
N ASP A 364 -14.92 -0.63 -15.48
CA ASP A 364 -16.02 -1.59 -15.31
C ASP A 364 -15.71 -2.60 -14.18
N ALA A 365 -15.36 -2.06 -13.02
CA ALA A 365 -15.07 -2.82 -11.81
C ALA A 365 -15.61 -2.10 -10.56
N TYR A 366 -16.39 -2.83 -9.78
CA TYR A 366 -16.83 -2.42 -8.46
C TYR A 366 -15.75 -2.79 -7.43
N TYR A 367 -15.64 -2.02 -6.36
CA TYR A 367 -14.75 -2.29 -5.22
C TYR A 367 -15.41 -1.87 -3.91
N SER A 368 -15.19 -2.62 -2.83
CA SER A 368 -15.42 -2.15 -1.46
C SER A 368 -14.09 -1.79 -0.81
N THR A 369 -14.15 -1.06 0.30
CA THR A 369 -12.98 -0.69 1.11
C THR A 369 -13.20 -1.10 2.56
N THR A 370 -12.82 -2.32 2.93
CA THR A 370 -12.90 -2.82 4.32
C THR A 370 -11.57 -2.66 5.05
N ARG A 371 -11.59 -2.35 6.35
CA ARG A 371 -10.38 -2.26 7.20
C ARG A 371 -9.81 -3.63 7.63
N TYR A 372 -10.30 -4.73 7.04
CA TYR A 372 -10.09 -6.11 7.50
C TYR A 372 -9.04 -6.89 6.70
N GLY A 373 -8.14 -6.16 6.03
CA GLY A 373 -7.04 -6.72 5.24
C GLY A 373 -5.96 -7.45 6.05
N ALA A 374 -4.92 -7.96 5.37
CA ALA A 374 -3.71 -8.40 6.07
C ALA A 374 -3.08 -7.22 6.83
N GLY A 375 -3.07 -6.03 6.24
CA GLY A 375 -2.69 -4.79 6.93
C GLY A 375 -3.51 -4.50 8.20
N GLY A 376 -4.84 -4.67 8.15
CA GLY A 376 -5.70 -4.54 9.33
C GLY A 376 -5.44 -5.59 10.41
N THR A 377 -5.24 -6.84 10.00
CA THR A 377 -4.81 -7.94 10.89
C THR A 377 -3.48 -7.61 11.58
N CYS A 378 -2.53 -7.05 10.81
CA CYS A 378 -1.25 -6.58 11.32
C CYS A 378 -1.35 -5.41 12.30
N MET A 379 -2.35 -4.52 12.18
CA MET A 379 -2.59 -3.46 13.16
C MET A 379 -2.93 -4.02 14.54
N PHE A 380 -3.73 -5.10 14.61
CA PHE A 380 -4.04 -5.77 15.88
C PHE A 380 -2.90 -6.65 16.39
N LEU A 381 -2.22 -7.40 15.52
CA LEU A 381 -1.13 -8.29 15.92
C LEU A 381 0.13 -7.56 16.39
N LYS A 382 0.42 -6.36 15.85
CA LYS A 382 1.67 -5.64 16.15
C LYS A 382 1.86 -5.28 17.63
N PRO A 383 0.91 -4.59 18.31
CA PRO A 383 1.09 -4.26 19.72
C PRO A 383 1.13 -5.51 20.61
N VAL A 384 0.35 -6.55 20.28
CA VAL A 384 0.35 -7.85 20.98
C VAL A 384 1.73 -8.51 20.92
N LEU A 385 2.30 -8.65 19.72
CA LEU A 385 3.59 -9.32 19.51
C LEU A 385 4.79 -8.54 20.08
N ILE A 386 4.67 -7.21 20.19
CA ILE A 386 5.67 -6.37 20.88
C ILE A 386 5.56 -6.54 22.39
N ALA A 387 4.37 -6.43 22.98
CA ALA A 387 4.17 -6.55 24.42
C ALA A 387 4.48 -7.97 24.94
N ALA A 388 4.22 -8.99 24.13
CA ALA A 388 4.45 -10.40 24.46
C ALA A 388 5.80 -10.96 23.98
N SER A 389 6.73 -10.13 23.47
CA SER A 389 7.99 -10.59 22.84
C SER A 389 8.74 -11.60 23.71
N ASP A 390 8.96 -11.26 24.96
CA ASP A 390 9.80 -12.02 25.88
C ASP A 390 9.09 -13.30 26.34
N CYS A 391 7.78 -13.23 26.56
CA CYS A 391 6.96 -14.38 26.99
C CYS A 391 6.75 -15.41 25.86
N LEU A 392 6.72 -14.95 24.61
CA LEU A 392 6.60 -15.80 23.42
C LEU A 392 7.98 -16.22 22.87
N GLU A 393 9.08 -15.77 23.48
CA GLU A 393 10.48 -16.01 23.05
C GLU A 393 10.74 -15.53 21.60
N LEU A 394 10.11 -14.42 21.21
CA LEU A 394 10.22 -13.84 19.87
C LEU A 394 11.36 -12.82 19.82
N ASP A 395 12.24 -12.98 18.84
CA ASP A 395 13.24 -11.96 18.53
C ASP A 395 12.59 -10.79 17.77
N VAL A 396 12.14 -9.79 18.54
CA VAL A 396 11.53 -8.54 18.06
C VAL A 396 12.57 -7.40 18.01
N ASN A 397 13.85 -7.69 18.25
CA ASN A 397 14.92 -6.68 18.25
C ASN A 397 15.15 -6.05 16.87
N GLU A 398 15.80 -4.88 16.90
CA GLU A 398 15.90 -3.92 15.79
C GLU A 398 16.39 -4.54 14.48
N GLY A 399 15.53 -4.51 13.46
CA GLY A 399 15.82 -4.97 12.10
C GLY A 399 14.91 -6.08 11.60
N THR A 400 14.34 -6.90 12.49
CA THR A 400 13.39 -7.94 12.07
C THR A 400 12.09 -7.31 11.57
N ASN A 401 11.82 -7.49 10.27
CA ASN A 401 10.59 -6.99 9.69
C ASN A 401 9.37 -7.63 10.36
N PHE A 402 8.47 -6.81 10.93
CA PHE A 402 7.25 -7.27 11.60
C PHE A 402 6.43 -8.25 10.75
N TYR A 403 6.37 -8.00 9.44
CA TYR A 403 5.66 -8.85 8.50
C TYR A 403 6.28 -10.25 8.38
N ASN A 404 7.61 -10.39 8.49
CA ASN A 404 8.29 -11.70 8.58
C ASN A 404 8.00 -12.44 9.90
N LEU A 405 7.64 -11.75 10.98
CA LEU A 405 7.24 -12.40 12.23
C LEU A 405 5.86 -13.06 12.09
N VAL A 406 4.88 -12.31 11.59
CA VAL A 406 3.52 -12.82 11.29
C VAL A 406 3.57 -13.96 10.27
N ASP A 407 4.40 -13.85 9.22
CA ASP A 407 4.52 -14.89 8.20
C ASP A 407 5.08 -16.21 8.76
N ARG A 408 6.13 -16.12 9.61
CA ARG A 408 6.74 -17.28 10.27
C ARG A 408 5.75 -18.00 11.20
N LEU A 409 4.97 -17.26 11.99
CA LEU A 409 3.94 -17.84 12.87
C LEU A 409 2.89 -18.60 12.04
N CYS A 410 2.31 -17.94 11.03
CA CYS A 410 1.32 -18.57 10.14
C CYS A 410 1.90 -19.79 9.41
N ASN A 411 3.14 -19.72 8.90
CA ASN A 411 3.81 -20.84 8.23
C ASN A 411 4.17 -21.99 9.19
N GLY A 412 4.40 -21.72 10.48
CA GLY A 412 4.60 -22.73 11.53
C GLY A 412 3.34 -23.55 11.76
N TRP A 413 2.26 -22.88 12.16
CA TRP A 413 0.96 -23.51 12.41
C TRP A 413 0.38 -24.22 11.16
N LEU A 414 0.62 -23.70 9.94
CA LEU A 414 0.25 -24.40 8.69
C LEU A 414 1.10 -25.65 8.39
N LYS A 415 2.28 -25.80 8.99
CA LYS A 415 3.06 -27.05 8.94
C LYS A 415 2.53 -28.06 9.94
N GLU A 416 2.13 -27.63 11.14
CA GLU A 416 1.48 -28.48 12.15
C GLU A 416 0.17 -29.09 11.62
N LEU A 417 -0.67 -28.27 10.98
CA LEU A 417 -1.86 -28.72 10.21
C LEU A 417 -1.55 -29.66 9.03
N LYS A 418 -0.29 -29.88 8.64
CA LYS A 418 0.10 -30.91 7.66
C LYS A 418 0.56 -32.20 8.33
N GLN A 419 0.86 -32.16 9.62
CA GLN A 419 1.41 -33.27 10.41
C GLN A 419 0.38 -33.92 11.32
N GLU A 420 -0.90 -33.55 11.19
CA GLU A 420 -2.02 -34.01 12.04
C GLU A 420 -1.87 -33.64 13.53
N ASN A 421 -1.00 -32.67 13.84
CA ASN A 421 -0.94 -32.07 15.17
C ASN A 421 -2.17 -31.17 15.38
N PRO A 422 -2.81 -31.18 16.57
CA PRO A 422 -3.83 -30.20 16.91
C PRO A 422 -3.22 -28.80 16.96
N LEU A 423 -3.98 -27.80 16.49
CA LEU A 423 -3.64 -26.40 16.73
C LEU A 423 -3.84 -26.02 18.21
N PRO A 424 -3.23 -24.92 18.68
CA PRO A 424 -3.61 -24.25 19.92
C PRO A 424 -5.13 -24.08 20.07
N SER A 425 -5.61 -24.17 21.31
CA SER A 425 -7.03 -23.99 21.64
C SER A 425 -7.55 -22.63 21.17
N THR A 426 -8.80 -22.58 20.71
CA THR A 426 -9.52 -21.31 20.52
C THR A 426 -10.16 -20.88 21.84
N ASP A 427 -9.32 -20.58 22.84
CA ASP A 427 -9.75 -20.05 24.15
C ASP A 427 -10.41 -18.66 24.04
N PHE A 428 -10.29 -18.03 22.87
CA PHE A 428 -10.86 -16.73 22.56
C PHE A 428 -11.62 -16.77 21.23
N TYR A 429 -12.74 -16.06 21.18
CA TYR A 429 -13.38 -15.65 19.94
C TYR A 429 -12.98 -14.22 19.60
N PHE A 430 -12.48 -14.02 18.38
CA PHE A 430 -12.16 -12.71 17.84
C PHE A 430 -12.96 -12.47 16.56
N ALA A 431 -13.59 -11.31 16.47
CA ALA A 431 -14.29 -10.84 15.28
C ALA A 431 -13.93 -9.36 15.03
N PRO A 432 -13.30 -9.03 13.89
CA PRO A 432 -12.89 -7.67 13.61
C PRO A 432 -14.02 -6.93 12.82
N MET A 433 -14.34 -5.67 13.18
CA MET A 433 -15.64 -4.98 12.92
C MET A 433 -15.55 -3.87 11.88
N GLU A 434 -16.41 -3.81 10.85
CA GLU A 434 -16.24 -2.99 9.62
C GLU A 434 -15.75 -1.52 9.79
N ASN A 435 -16.11 -0.86 10.90
CA ASN A 435 -15.71 0.51 11.23
C ASN A 435 -14.22 0.72 11.62
N GLY A 436 -13.47 -0.32 11.96
CA GLY A 436 -12.11 -0.23 12.53
C GLY A 436 -11.94 -0.92 13.88
N ASP A 437 -13.03 -1.32 14.53
CA ASP A 437 -13.06 -1.88 15.89
C ASP A 437 -12.91 -3.41 15.89
N TYR A 438 -13.03 -4.04 17.06
CA TYR A 438 -13.03 -5.49 17.23
C TYR A 438 -13.94 -5.95 18.38
N LEU A 439 -14.31 -7.22 18.35
CA LEU A 439 -14.86 -7.96 19.49
C LEU A 439 -13.88 -9.07 19.87
N LEU A 440 -13.53 -9.13 21.15
CA LEU A 440 -12.74 -10.19 21.76
C LEU A 440 -13.52 -10.74 22.95
N LEU A 441 -13.86 -12.04 22.91
CA LEU A 441 -14.53 -12.77 23.98
C LEU A 441 -13.67 -13.96 24.42
N ASP A 442 -13.76 -14.35 25.69
CA ASP A 442 -13.29 -15.65 26.17
C ASP A 442 -14.34 -16.77 25.98
N THR A 443 -14.00 -17.99 26.39
CA THR A 443 -14.90 -19.16 26.38
C THR A 443 -16.10 -19.07 27.32
N GLU A 444 -16.12 -18.13 28.25
CA GLU A 444 -17.27 -17.84 29.13
C GLU A 444 -18.19 -16.74 28.54
N GLY A 445 -17.76 -16.09 27.45
CA GLY A 445 -18.47 -14.98 26.80
C GLY A 445 -18.17 -13.60 27.38
N ASN A 446 -17.18 -13.46 28.27
CA ASN A 446 -16.80 -12.15 28.80
C ASN A 446 -16.07 -11.34 27.73
N LYS A 447 -16.42 -10.04 27.59
CA LYS A 447 -15.73 -9.13 26.67
C LYS A 447 -14.42 -8.61 27.27
N HIS A 448 -13.34 -8.71 26.51
CA HIS A 448 -12.00 -8.24 26.88
C HIS A 448 -11.56 -7.04 26.02
N GLU A 449 -10.74 -6.17 26.61
CA GLU A 449 -9.90 -5.23 25.86
C GLU A 449 -8.55 -5.92 25.58
N LEU A 450 -8.08 -5.84 24.34
CA LEU A 450 -6.95 -6.61 23.82
C LEU A 450 -5.66 -6.36 24.59
N MET A 451 -5.30 -5.10 24.85
CA MET A 451 -4.04 -4.79 25.53
C MET A 451 -4.11 -5.10 27.02
N GLN A 452 -5.24 -4.83 27.68
CA GLN A 452 -5.43 -5.23 29.08
C GLN A 452 -5.33 -6.75 29.28
N LEU A 453 -5.88 -7.54 28.37
CA LEU A 453 -5.75 -8.99 28.40
C LEU A 453 -4.29 -9.42 28.17
N VAL A 454 -3.62 -8.86 27.15
CA VAL A 454 -2.20 -9.16 26.87
C VAL A 454 -1.32 -8.84 28.08
N ASP A 455 -1.47 -7.66 28.68
CA ASP A 455 -0.71 -7.27 29.88
C ASP A 455 -0.94 -8.27 31.03
N SER A 456 -2.19 -8.72 31.24
CA SER A 456 -2.51 -9.73 32.24
C SER A 456 -1.88 -11.10 31.95
N LEU A 457 -1.86 -11.53 30.69
CA LEU A 457 -1.28 -12.82 30.29
C LEU A 457 0.26 -12.79 30.35
N VAL A 458 0.88 -11.67 29.96
CA VAL A 458 2.34 -11.45 30.08
C VAL A 458 2.76 -11.39 31.55
N GLN A 459 2.01 -10.70 32.42
CA GLN A 459 2.26 -10.69 33.87
C GLN A 459 2.11 -12.09 34.51
N ALA A 460 1.22 -12.92 33.97
CA ALA A 460 1.06 -14.32 34.39
C ALA A 460 2.08 -15.28 33.75
N ALA A 461 2.87 -14.82 32.78
CA ALA A 461 3.73 -15.65 31.91
C ALA A 461 2.97 -16.79 31.20
N ASP A 462 1.71 -16.58 30.83
CA ASP A 462 0.82 -17.57 30.22
C ASP A 462 1.03 -17.63 28.69
N LYS A 463 2.11 -18.32 28.29
CA LYS A 463 2.49 -18.50 26.88
C LYS A 463 1.40 -19.18 26.05
N GLU A 464 0.74 -20.19 26.60
CA GLU A 464 -0.29 -20.97 25.89
C GLU A 464 -1.51 -20.10 25.54
N LYS A 465 -1.98 -19.27 26.48
CA LYS A 465 -3.07 -18.32 26.19
C LYS A 465 -2.66 -17.18 25.26
N LEU A 466 -1.41 -16.73 25.29
CA LEU A 466 -0.91 -15.75 24.32
C LEU A 466 -0.91 -16.32 22.89
N GLU A 467 -0.49 -17.58 22.72
CA GLU A 467 -0.57 -18.28 21.43
C GLU A 467 -2.04 -18.48 20.99
N ALA A 468 -2.94 -18.85 21.90
CA ALA A 468 -4.38 -18.96 21.64
C ALA A 468 -5.01 -17.61 21.21
N LEU A 469 -4.62 -16.50 21.84
CA LEU A 469 -5.07 -15.15 21.49
C LEU A 469 -4.59 -14.73 20.08
N LEU A 470 -3.32 -14.96 19.76
CA LEU A 470 -2.77 -14.70 18.43
C LEU A 470 -3.47 -15.55 17.36
N MET A 471 -3.75 -16.82 17.67
CA MET A 471 -4.50 -17.74 16.81
C MET A 471 -5.94 -17.25 16.57
N ALA A 472 -6.63 -16.77 17.61
CA ALA A 472 -7.97 -16.19 17.49
C ALA A 472 -7.97 -14.97 16.57
N ILE A 473 -7.01 -14.05 16.73
CA ILE A 473 -6.89 -12.85 15.87
C ILE A 473 -6.70 -13.24 14.39
N ILE A 474 -5.79 -14.18 14.11
CA ILE A 474 -5.51 -14.64 12.74
C ILE A 474 -6.69 -15.39 12.13
N ASN A 475 -7.37 -16.25 12.89
CA ASN A 475 -8.58 -16.96 12.45
C ASN A 475 -9.74 -16.00 12.17
N GLY A 476 -10.07 -15.11 13.11
CA GLY A 476 -11.17 -14.16 12.97
C GLY A 476 -11.01 -13.27 11.73
N SER A 477 -9.80 -12.78 11.46
CA SER A 477 -9.51 -12.04 10.24
C SER A 477 -9.67 -12.87 8.96
N ALA A 478 -9.13 -14.09 8.93
CA ALA A 478 -9.23 -14.96 7.75
C ALA A 478 -10.66 -15.48 7.48
N PHE A 479 -11.47 -15.64 8.52
CA PHE A 479 -12.87 -16.07 8.41
C PHE A 479 -13.78 -14.91 7.99
N SER A 480 -13.54 -13.68 8.47
CA SER A 480 -14.21 -12.47 7.96
C SER A 480 -13.94 -12.25 6.46
N PHE A 481 -12.73 -12.53 5.97
CA PHE A 481 -12.44 -12.53 4.53
C PHE A 481 -13.31 -13.53 3.76
N ARG A 482 -13.49 -14.74 4.29
CA ARG A 482 -14.34 -15.76 3.68
C ARG A 482 -15.82 -15.34 3.64
N GLU A 483 -16.34 -14.75 4.71
CA GLU A 483 -17.72 -14.23 4.74
C GLU A 483 -17.93 -13.15 3.68
N MET A 484 -17.01 -12.20 3.56
CA MET A 484 -17.07 -11.13 2.57
C MET A 484 -17.05 -11.69 1.13
N ILE A 485 -16.20 -12.68 0.83
CA ILE A 485 -16.18 -13.37 -0.47
C ILE A 485 -17.53 -14.04 -0.76
N GLN A 486 -18.16 -14.68 0.24
CA GLN A 486 -19.46 -15.30 0.10
C GLN A 486 -20.57 -14.26 -0.14
N ALA A 487 -20.66 -13.23 0.69
CA ALA A 487 -21.68 -12.18 0.59
C ALA A 487 -21.66 -11.48 -0.77
N ILE A 488 -20.47 -11.27 -1.35
CA ILE A 488 -20.32 -10.65 -2.68
C ILE A 488 -20.76 -11.58 -3.80
N HIS A 489 -20.45 -12.87 -3.69
CA HIS A 489 -20.94 -13.86 -4.65
C HIS A 489 -22.47 -13.98 -4.61
N GLU A 490 -23.07 -13.93 -3.43
CA GLU A 490 -24.51 -13.92 -3.23
C GLU A 490 -25.14 -12.63 -3.77
N ALA A 491 -24.56 -11.46 -3.48
CA ALA A 491 -25.02 -10.17 -3.99
C ALA A 491 -24.95 -10.08 -5.53
N LYS A 492 -23.87 -10.60 -6.15
CA LYS A 492 -23.74 -10.71 -7.61
C LYS A 492 -24.85 -11.57 -8.24
N ASN A 493 -25.30 -12.60 -7.52
CA ASN A 493 -26.23 -13.61 -8.03
C ASN A 493 -27.67 -13.47 -7.53
N ALA A 494 -28.00 -12.45 -6.73
CA ALA A 494 -29.34 -12.25 -6.19
C ALA A 494 -30.43 -12.22 -7.29
N ASP A 495 -30.11 -11.66 -8.46
CA ASP A 495 -31.01 -11.59 -9.62
C ASP A 495 -31.07 -12.89 -10.46
N SER A 496 -30.15 -13.83 -10.28
CA SER A 496 -30.10 -15.09 -11.05
C SER A 496 -30.89 -16.24 -10.40
N GLY A 497 -31.34 -16.05 -9.16
CA GLY A 497 -32.06 -17.07 -8.39
C GLY A 497 -31.20 -18.25 -7.96
N SER A 498 -29.87 -18.17 -8.05
CA SER A 498 -28.99 -19.21 -7.53
C SER A 498 -28.89 -19.13 -6.00
N ASN A 499 -29.30 -20.20 -5.31
CA ASN A 499 -29.22 -20.27 -3.85
C ASN A 499 -27.78 -20.44 -3.37
N GLY A 500 -27.20 -19.40 -2.75
CA GLY A 500 -26.24 -19.49 -1.63
C GLY A 500 -24.99 -20.37 -1.81
N SER A 501 -24.53 -20.64 -3.02
CA SER A 501 -23.30 -21.40 -3.26
C SER A 501 -22.08 -20.50 -3.07
N PHE A 502 -20.99 -21.02 -2.51
CA PHE A 502 -19.70 -20.30 -2.47
C PHE A 502 -19.09 -20.22 -3.89
N PRO A 503 -18.32 -19.16 -4.25
CA PRO A 503 -17.67 -19.07 -5.55
C PRO A 503 -16.73 -20.24 -5.83
N ASN A 504 -16.87 -20.80 -7.04
CA ASN A 504 -15.99 -21.86 -7.55
C ASN A 504 -14.56 -21.37 -7.85
N GLU A 505 -14.34 -20.06 -8.00
CA GLU A 505 -13.03 -19.47 -8.28
C GLU A 505 -12.86 -18.10 -7.60
N VAL A 506 -11.70 -17.90 -6.99
CA VAL A 506 -11.29 -16.65 -6.33
C VAL A 506 -9.87 -16.30 -6.77
N ALA A 507 -9.64 -15.03 -7.12
CA ALA A 507 -8.32 -14.50 -7.38
C ALA A 507 -7.79 -13.68 -6.19
N PHE A 508 -6.48 -13.69 -6.00
CA PHE A 508 -5.80 -12.90 -4.99
C PHE A 508 -4.83 -11.91 -5.63
N TYR A 509 -4.96 -10.65 -5.22
CA TYR A 509 -4.09 -9.53 -5.55
C TYR A 509 -3.29 -9.10 -4.32
N GLY A 510 -2.12 -8.51 -4.57
CA GLY A 510 -1.35 -7.78 -3.59
C GLY A 510 -0.29 -8.62 -2.90
N GLY A 511 0.80 -7.95 -2.58
CA GLY A 511 1.98 -8.46 -1.92
C GLY A 511 1.72 -8.64 -0.44
N LEU A 512 1.04 -9.73 -0.10
CA LEU A 512 1.64 -10.75 0.78
C LEU A 512 2.42 -10.19 1.97
N LEU A 513 1.78 -9.31 2.76
CA LEU A 513 2.44 -8.51 3.80
C LEU A 513 3.61 -7.69 3.20
N PRO A 514 3.43 -6.42 2.74
CA PRO A 514 4.21 -5.79 1.66
C PRO A 514 5.72 -5.50 1.89
N HIS A 515 6.29 -6.07 2.96
CA HIS A 515 7.70 -6.06 3.30
C HIS A 515 8.19 -7.42 3.87
N SER A 516 7.45 -8.52 3.70
CA SER A 516 7.91 -9.87 4.06
C SER A 516 8.70 -10.52 2.92
N ASN A 517 9.79 -11.21 3.26
CA ASN A 517 10.63 -11.94 2.32
C ASN A 517 10.01 -13.29 1.88
N GLU A 518 9.05 -13.82 2.65
CA GLU A 518 8.33 -15.08 2.34
C GLU A 518 6.85 -14.84 2.01
N GLY A 519 6.19 -13.92 2.72
CA GLY A 519 4.87 -13.31 2.49
C GLY A 519 3.63 -14.21 2.45
N ARG A 520 3.79 -15.53 2.32
CA ARG A 520 2.71 -16.45 1.93
C ARG A 520 1.91 -17.02 3.11
N GLY A 521 2.38 -16.85 4.34
CA GLY A 521 1.80 -17.35 5.58
C GLY A 521 0.34 -16.99 5.73
N LEU A 522 0.03 -15.70 5.93
CA LEU A 522 -1.34 -15.24 6.19
C LEU A 522 -2.26 -15.42 4.96
N LEU A 523 -1.80 -15.14 3.74
CA LEU A 523 -2.61 -15.42 2.53
C LEU A 523 -3.03 -16.90 2.51
N GLY A 524 -2.11 -17.82 2.78
CA GLY A 524 -2.46 -19.22 2.75
C GLY A 524 -3.21 -19.71 3.97
N TRP A 525 -3.33 -18.91 5.04
CA TRP A 525 -4.33 -19.10 6.09
C TRP A 525 -5.73 -18.76 5.56
N ILE A 526 -5.86 -17.63 4.85
CA ILE A 526 -7.09 -17.24 4.13
C ILE A 526 -7.48 -18.31 3.09
N ILE A 527 -6.55 -18.76 2.23
CA ILE A 527 -6.83 -19.84 1.26
C ILE A 527 -7.22 -21.15 1.97
N ALA A 528 -6.62 -21.46 3.13
CA ALA A 528 -6.97 -22.66 3.90
C ALA A 528 -8.38 -22.58 4.53
N SER A 529 -8.92 -21.38 4.76
CA SER A 529 -10.29 -21.19 5.24
C SER A 529 -11.35 -21.36 4.16
N LEU A 530 -11.03 -21.13 2.88
CA LEU A 530 -11.97 -21.30 1.77
C LEU A 530 -12.48 -22.76 1.64
N PRO A 531 -13.69 -23.01 1.09
CA PRO A 531 -14.22 -24.36 0.92
C PRO A 531 -13.36 -25.27 0.04
N HIS A 532 -13.49 -26.58 0.25
CA HIS A 532 -12.83 -27.56 -0.61
C HIS A 532 -13.38 -27.49 -2.04
N GLY A 533 -12.50 -27.44 -3.04
CA GLY A 533 -12.85 -27.36 -4.46
C GLY A 533 -12.79 -25.95 -5.07
N THR A 534 -12.65 -24.88 -4.28
CA THR A 534 -12.44 -23.53 -4.81
C THR A 534 -11.13 -23.44 -5.60
N SER A 535 -11.23 -23.03 -6.87
CA SER A 535 -10.10 -22.67 -7.74
C SER A 535 -9.45 -21.38 -7.24
N ILE A 536 -8.12 -21.35 -7.17
CA ILE A 536 -7.35 -20.21 -6.64
C ILE A 536 -6.45 -19.67 -7.75
N LEU A 537 -6.64 -18.41 -8.08
CA LEU A 537 -5.83 -17.65 -9.03
C LEU A 537 -4.95 -16.66 -8.26
N GLN A 538 -3.65 -16.61 -8.51
CA GLN A 538 -2.82 -15.47 -8.08
C GLN A 538 -2.69 -14.53 -9.28
N LEU A 539 -2.85 -13.23 -9.06
CA LEU A 539 -2.58 -12.25 -10.09
C LEU A 539 -1.06 -12.13 -10.37
N PRO A 540 -0.67 -11.67 -11.56
CA PRO A 540 0.75 -11.64 -11.94
C PRO A 540 1.50 -10.42 -11.40
N PHE A 541 0.83 -9.57 -10.60
CA PHE A 541 1.38 -8.37 -9.97
C PHE A 541 0.95 -8.32 -8.50
N ASP A 542 1.90 -8.01 -7.64
CA ASP A 542 1.78 -7.95 -6.18
C ASP A 542 1.77 -6.49 -5.66
N THR A 543 2.04 -5.47 -6.50
CA THR A 543 2.00 -4.05 -6.08
C THR A 543 1.25 -3.18 -7.08
N ALA A 544 0.84 -1.99 -6.63
CA ALA A 544 0.26 -0.97 -7.49
C ALA A 544 1.24 -0.54 -8.61
N VAL A 545 2.55 -0.50 -8.33
CA VAL A 545 3.58 -0.34 -9.37
C VAL A 545 3.56 -1.48 -10.40
N GLN A 546 3.55 -2.73 -9.96
CA GLN A 546 3.55 -3.86 -10.89
C GLN A 546 2.25 -3.88 -11.72
N ALA A 547 1.12 -3.43 -11.16
CA ALA A 547 -0.11 -3.19 -11.89
C ALA A 547 0.00 -2.01 -12.89
N ALA A 548 0.66 -0.92 -12.52
CA ALA A 548 0.94 0.21 -13.42
C ALA A 548 1.83 -0.21 -14.60
N LEU A 549 2.90 -0.96 -14.34
CA LEU A 549 3.77 -1.54 -15.36
C LEU A 549 2.99 -2.48 -16.29
N TYR A 550 2.13 -3.35 -15.74
CA TYR A 550 1.24 -4.22 -16.51
C TYR A 550 0.39 -3.42 -17.51
N ASN A 551 -0.24 -2.32 -17.06
CA ASN A 551 -1.04 -1.45 -17.91
C ASN A 551 -0.23 -0.67 -18.96
N SER A 552 0.95 -0.16 -18.59
CA SER A 552 1.82 0.67 -19.45
C SER A 552 2.47 -0.09 -20.62
N SER A 553 2.27 -1.41 -20.70
CA SER A 553 2.78 -2.27 -21.77
C SER A 553 2.04 -2.02 -23.10
N ILE A 554 2.28 -0.84 -23.69
CA ILE A 554 1.62 -0.36 -24.91
C ILE A 554 1.81 -1.31 -26.11
N ASN A 555 2.84 -2.16 -26.11
CA ASN A 555 3.18 -3.05 -27.23
C ASN A 555 2.99 -4.55 -26.96
N GLU A 556 2.83 -5.30 -28.06
CA GLU A 556 2.21 -6.63 -28.15
C GLU A 556 2.97 -7.80 -27.50
N VAL A 557 4.12 -7.55 -26.86
CA VAL A 557 4.96 -8.60 -26.26
C VAL A 557 4.30 -9.18 -25.00
N ALA A 558 3.68 -8.34 -24.17
CA ALA A 558 2.82 -8.78 -23.06
C ALA A 558 1.48 -9.41 -23.53
N LYS A 559 1.16 -9.33 -24.83
CA LYS A 559 -0.06 -9.90 -25.43
C LYS A 559 0.17 -11.31 -26.01
N ASN A 560 1.43 -11.73 -26.24
CA ASN A 560 1.80 -12.99 -26.88
C ASN A 560 2.92 -13.73 -26.11
N ASP A 561 2.56 -14.33 -24.98
CA ASP A 561 3.38 -15.28 -24.17
C ASP A 561 4.59 -14.72 -23.35
N GLY A 562 4.84 -13.41 -23.34
CA GLY A 562 5.91 -12.79 -22.55
C GLY A 562 5.64 -12.65 -21.04
N VAL A 563 6.38 -13.41 -20.22
CA VAL A 563 6.80 -13.08 -18.83
C VAL A 563 5.71 -12.87 -17.74
N TYR A 564 4.54 -13.49 -17.83
CA TYR A 564 3.63 -13.62 -16.65
C TYR A 564 3.11 -15.05 -16.43
N LEU A 565 4.05 -15.95 -16.11
CA LEU A 565 3.75 -17.32 -15.68
C LEU A 565 3.14 -17.33 -14.27
N ILE A 566 1.82 -17.22 -14.21
CA ILE A 566 1.00 -17.49 -13.02
C ILE A 566 1.42 -18.87 -12.47
N LYS A 567 2.09 -18.90 -11.32
CA LYS A 567 2.34 -20.13 -10.58
C LYS A 567 1.14 -20.36 -9.66
N PRO A 568 0.37 -21.45 -9.82
CA PRO A 568 -0.67 -21.79 -8.85
C PRO A 568 -0.04 -21.91 -7.48
N ILE A 569 -0.60 -21.24 -6.46
CA ILE A 569 -0.12 -21.39 -5.09
C ILE A 569 -0.50 -22.81 -4.63
N PRO A 570 0.47 -23.70 -4.29
CA PRO A 570 0.18 -25.07 -3.90
C PRO A 570 -0.26 -25.13 -2.43
N ARG A 571 -1.44 -24.57 -2.13
CA ARG A 571 -2.15 -24.70 -0.85
C ARG A 571 -3.52 -25.31 -1.12
N LYS A 572 -4.02 -26.12 -0.18
CA LYS A 572 -5.29 -26.85 -0.32
C LYS A 572 -6.39 -26.11 0.46
N PRO A 573 -7.41 -25.56 -0.20
CA PRO A 573 -8.63 -25.11 0.47
C PRO A 573 -9.31 -26.22 1.26
N GLY A 574 -10.10 -25.82 2.25
CA GLY A 574 -10.92 -26.66 3.10
C GLY A 574 -10.30 -27.01 4.45
N ARG A 575 -9.03 -26.69 4.69
CA ARG A 575 -8.25 -27.13 5.86
C ARG A 575 -8.68 -26.53 7.20
N LEU A 576 -9.24 -25.32 7.18
CA LEU A 576 -9.77 -24.64 8.36
C LEU A 576 -11.31 -24.60 8.35
N SER A 577 -11.96 -25.46 7.54
CA SER A 577 -13.42 -25.41 7.37
C SER A 577 -14.17 -25.64 8.67
N ASP A 578 -13.76 -26.61 9.49
CA ASP A 578 -14.47 -26.96 10.73
C ASP A 578 -14.34 -25.84 11.77
N MET A 579 -13.14 -25.26 11.92
CA MET A 579 -12.90 -24.09 12.78
C MET A 579 -13.71 -22.87 12.33
N TYR A 580 -13.83 -22.66 11.02
CA TYR A 580 -14.69 -21.63 10.46
C TYR A 580 -16.17 -21.88 10.77
N GLN A 581 -16.67 -23.12 10.72
CA GLN A 581 -18.07 -23.39 11.05
C GLN A 581 -18.37 -23.07 12.51
N VAL A 582 -17.50 -23.50 13.43
CA VAL A 582 -17.63 -23.18 14.88
C VAL A 582 -17.62 -21.65 15.10
N TRP A 583 -16.69 -20.94 14.46
CA TRP A 583 -16.63 -19.47 14.53
C TRP A 583 -17.88 -18.80 13.95
N LYS A 584 -18.43 -19.31 12.83
CA LYS A 584 -19.62 -18.77 12.18
C LYS A 584 -20.90 -19.05 12.96
N GLU A 585 -21.02 -20.23 13.57
CA GLU A 585 -22.13 -20.59 14.45
C GLU A 585 -22.17 -19.66 15.67
N TYR A 586 -21.01 -19.37 16.29
CA TYR A 586 -20.93 -18.43 17.41
C TYR A 586 -21.12 -16.97 16.98
N GLN A 587 -20.62 -16.56 15.82
CA GLN A 587 -20.95 -15.24 15.26
C GLN A 587 -22.47 -15.08 15.07
N LYS A 588 -23.15 -16.13 14.59
CA LYS A 588 -24.58 -16.13 14.38
C LYS A 588 -25.36 -16.00 15.70
N SER A 589 -24.96 -16.70 16.78
CA SER A 589 -25.61 -16.53 18.08
C SER A 589 -25.44 -15.11 18.62
N LEU A 590 -24.25 -14.49 18.48
CA LEU A 590 -24.02 -13.10 18.88
C LEU A 590 -24.88 -12.08 18.09
N ILE A 591 -25.22 -12.39 16.83
CA ILE A 591 -26.16 -11.58 16.03
C ILE A 591 -27.60 -11.81 16.49
N GLU A 592 -28.00 -13.06 16.76
CA GLU A 592 -29.35 -13.42 17.26
C GLU A 592 -29.61 -12.85 18.67
N GLU A 593 -28.58 -12.75 19.50
CA GLU A 593 -28.60 -12.09 20.82
C GLU A 593 -28.55 -10.55 20.74
N GLY A 594 -28.35 -9.99 19.53
CA GLY A 594 -28.28 -8.55 19.30
C GLY A 594 -26.99 -7.87 19.78
N MET A 595 -25.93 -8.64 20.07
CA MET A 595 -24.60 -8.10 20.38
C MET A 595 -23.86 -7.58 19.14
N LEU A 596 -24.17 -8.14 17.97
CA LEU A 596 -23.60 -7.76 16.68
C LEU A 596 -24.71 -7.53 15.63
N VAL A 597 -24.39 -6.74 14.62
CA VAL A 597 -25.23 -6.52 13.43
C VAL A 597 -24.41 -6.84 12.18
N GLN A 598 -24.97 -7.66 11.29
CA GLN A 598 -24.36 -7.94 9.99
C GLN A 598 -24.53 -6.73 9.05
N THR A 599 -23.46 -6.36 8.35
CA THR A 599 -23.45 -5.19 7.45
C THR A 599 -23.74 -5.60 6.00
N THR A 600 -24.07 -4.63 5.14
CA THR A 600 -24.45 -4.88 3.74
C THR A 600 -23.30 -5.40 2.87
N THR A 601 -22.06 -5.28 3.34
CA THR A 601 -20.84 -5.78 2.68
C THR A 601 -20.44 -7.19 3.13
N GLY A 602 -21.22 -7.81 4.04
CA GLY A 602 -20.93 -9.11 4.63
C GLY A 602 -20.05 -9.07 5.87
N GLY A 603 -19.70 -7.88 6.37
CA GLY A 603 -19.01 -7.70 7.64
C GLY A 603 -19.95 -7.73 8.85
N VAL A 604 -19.39 -7.41 10.02
CA VAL A 604 -20.14 -7.20 11.27
C VAL A 604 -19.75 -5.88 11.92
N THR A 605 -20.66 -5.32 12.72
CA THR A 605 -20.44 -4.10 13.52
C THR A 605 -21.26 -4.19 14.82
N PHE A 606 -20.95 -3.34 15.80
CA PHE A 606 -21.82 -3.17 16.96
C PHE A 606 -23.14 -2.50 16.57
N PRO A 607 -24.27 -2.84 17.22
CA PRO A 607 -25.52 -2.09 17.08
C PRO A 607 -25.29 -0.60 17.34
N LYS A 608 -25.94 0.27 16.57
CA LYS A 608 -25.97 1.70 16.90
C LYS A 608 -26.64 1.85 18.27
N SER A 609 -25.94 2.46 19.23
CA SER A 609 -26.52 2.89 20.49
C SER A 609 -27.75 3.75 20.22
N SER A 610 -28.83 3.43 20.93
CA SER A 610 -30.15 4.09 20.81
C SER A 610 -30.17 5.45 21.53
#